data_AF-A0A8J6UUT2-F1
#
_entry.id   AF-A0A8J6UUT2-F1
#
_cell.length_a   1.000
_cell.length_b   1.000
_cell.length_c   1.000
_cell.angle_alpha   90.00
_cell.angle_beta   90.00
_cell.angle_gamma   90.00
#
_symmetry.space_group_name_H-M   'P 1'
#
loop_
_entity.id
_entity.type
_entity.pdbx_description
1 polymer ?
#
loop_
_entity_poly.entity_id
_entity_poly.type
_entity_poly.pdbx_seq_one_letter_code
_entity_poly.pdbx_strand_id
1 'polypeptide(L)'
;MPAKTTAKQSKVLIFNLRGGSPPPELKLAFPEAKLTVVDSGQIVSWLSADEATLVDWQQAIGWLRQGGFDAAVILTAPGKSPYTLGYLCYLAGIPIRIGQSSEFGGQVLSLCAPPDQDGDALAALLRGSGRSLASAPR
;
A
#
# COMPACT_ATOMS: atom_id res chain seq x y z
N MET A 1 0.47 -4.44 -39.55
CA MET A 1 1.16 -5.12 -38.43
C MET A 1 0.79 -4.38 -37.15
N PRO A 2 0.02 -4.95 -36.20
CA PRO A 2 -0.28 -4.23 -34.98
C PRO A 2 0.97 -4.24 -34.09
N ALA A 3 1.47 -3.04 -33.77
CA ALA A 3 2.50 -2.87 -32.77
C ALA A 3 2.01 -3.47 -31.45
N LYS A 4 2.71 -4.48 -30.94
CA LYS A 4 2.49 -5.00 -29.59
C LYS A 4 2.79 -3.85 -28.63
N THR A 5 1.76 -3.14 -28.17
CA THR A 5 1.90 -2.19 -27.07
C THR A 5 2.28 -3.00 -25.84
N THR A 6 3.56 -2.99 -25.49
CA THR A 6 4.04 -3.58 -24.23
C THR A 6 3.37 -2.82 -23.10
N ALA A 7 2.35 -3.42 -22.48
CA ALA A 7 1.68 -2.83 -21.32
C ALA A 7 2.73 -2.67 -20.21
N LYS A 8 2.85 -1.45 -19.67
CA LYS A 8 3.76 -1.16 -18.55
C LYS A 8 3.27 -1.93 -17.33
N GLN A 9 4.17 -2.68 -16.70
CA GLN A 9 3.87 -3.43 -15.49
C GLN A 9 3.54 -2.46 -14.33
N SER A 10 2.37 -2.62 -13.70
CA SER A 10 2.01 -1.85 -12.50
C SER A 10 2.95 -2.19 -11.34
N LYS A 11 3.28 -1.20 -10.51
CA LYS A 11 4.09 -1.37 -9.30
C LYS A 11 3.23 -1.15 -8.07
N VAL A 12 3.13 -2.16 -7.21
CA VAL A 12 2.32 -2.11 -5.99
C VAL A 12 3.22 -2.27 -4.77
N LEU A 13 3.12 -1.32 -3.85
CA LEU A 13 3.82 -1.34 -2.58
C LEU A 13 2.97 -2.02 -1.52
N ILE A 14 3.55 -2.91 -0.72
CA ILE A 14 2.86 -3.63 0.35
C ILE A 14 3.55 -3.32 1.66
N PHE A 15 2.89 -2.62 2.57
CA PHE A 15 3.32 -2.51 3.95
C PHE A 15 2.76 -3.68 4.74
N ASN A 16 3.61 -4.64 5.14
CA ASN A 16 3.16 -5.79 5.91
C ASN A 16 3.53 -5.64 7.39
N LEU A 17 2.62 -5.06 8.17
CA LEU A 17 2.76 -4.88 9.62
C LEU A 17 2.01 -5.94 10.44
N ARG A 18 1.39 -6.94 9.79
CA ARG A 18 0.73 -8.07 10.47
C ARG A 18 1.71 -9.13 10.96
N GLY A 19 2.96 -9.09 10.50
CA GLY A 19 3.90 -10.20 10.61
C GLY A 19 3.60 -11.32 9.61
N GLY A 20 4.55 -12.25 9.45
CA GLY A 20 4.42 -13.35 8.49
C GLY A 20 4.53 -12.92 7.01
N SER A 21 4.14 -13.81 6.10
CA SER A 21 4.10 -13.51 4.67
C SER A 21 2.88 -12.67 4.31
N PRO A 22 2.95 -11.81 3.27
CA PRO A 22 1.77 -11.11 2.77
C PRO A 22 0.65 -12.09 2.37
N PRO A 23 -0.62 -11.68 2.48
CA PRO A 23 -1.75 -12.52 2.11
C PRO A 23 -1.68 -12.96 0.63
N PRO A 24 -1.98 -14.23 0.30
CA PRO A 24 -1.92 -14.74 -1.07
C PRO A 24 -2.88 -14.00 -2.02
N GLU A 25 -3.95 -13.41 -1.49
CA GLU A 25 -4.95 -12.62 -2.21
C GLU A 25 -4.34 -11.41 -2.92
N LEU A 26 -3.21 -10.88 -2.43
CA LEU A 26 -2.51 -9.78 -3.10
C LEU A 26 -2.00 -10.19 -4.47
N LYS A 27 -1.46 -11.41 -4.59
CA LYS A 27 -0.96 -11.92 -5.87
C LYS A 27 -2.11 -12.26 -6.81
N LEU A 28 -3.25 -12.70 -6.27
CA LEU A 28 -4.48 -12.92 -7.05
C LEU A 28 -5.12 -11.61 -7.53
N ALA A 29 -5.09 -10.57 -6.69
CA ALA A 29 -5.64 -9.25 -7.01
C ALA A 29 -4.76 -8.50 -8.02
N PHE A 30 -3.44 -8.67 -7.95
CA PHE A 30 -2.49 -7.99 -8.81
C PHE A 30 -1.56 -8.99 -9.52
N PRO A 31 -2.09 -9.85 -10.42
CA PRO A 31 -1.34 -10.97 -11.00
C PRO A 31 -0.13 -10.51 -11.82
N GLU A 32 -0.29 -9.39 -12.53
CA GLU A 32 0.75 -8.83 -13.40
C GLU A 32 1.60 -7.77 -12.71
N ALA A 33 1.27 -7.35 -11.48
CA ALA A 33 1.99 -6.25 -10.84
C ALA A 33 3.31 -6.70 -10.22
N LYS A 34 4.31 -5.81 -10.27
CA LYS A 34 5.52 -5.96 -9.46
C LYS A 34 5.19 -5.57 -8.02
N LEU A 35 5.07 -6.57 -7.15
CA LEU A 35 4.87 -6.37 -5.71
C LEU A 35 6.20 -6.04 -5.02
N THR A 36 6.24 -4.97 -4.25
CA THR A 36 7.37 -4.61 -3.38
C THR A 36 6.89 -4.63 -1.94
N VAL A 37 7.39 -5.58 -1.14
CA VAL A 37 7.00 -5.71 0.26
C VAL A 37 7.99 -4.92 1.12
N VAL A 38 7.46 -4.05 1.97
CA VAL A 38 8.19 -3.35 3.01
C VAL A 38 7.87 -4.05 4.32
N ASP A 39 8.90 -4.58 4.96
CA ASP A 39 8.78 -5.22 6.26
C ASP A 39 8.74 -4.20 7.41
N SER A 40 8.44 -4.70 8.60
CA SER A 40 8.37 -3.89 9.81
C SER A 40 9.68 -3.21 10.18
N GLY A 41 10.84 -3.80 9.88
CA GLY A 41 12.14 -3.21 10.21
C GLY A 41 12.41 -1.94 9.39
N GLN A 42 12.12 -1.98 8.09
CA GLN A 42 12.21 -0.80 7.25
C GLN A 42 11.20 0.29 7.67
N ILE A 43 9.98 -0.08 8.05
CA ILE A 43 8.97 0.88 8.53
C ILE A 43 9.40 1.53 9.85
N VAL A 44 9.95 0.75 10.78
CA VAL A 44 10.50 1.26 12.04
C VAL A 44 11.59 2.29 11.77
N SER A 45 12.48 2.05 10.81
CA SER A 45 13.52 3.04 10.45
C SER A 45 12.96 4.36 9.93
N TRP A 46 11.73 4.37 9.38
CA TRP A 46 11.07 5.57 8.86
C TRP A 46 10.16 6.27 9.84
N LEU A 47 9.65 5.58 10.85
CA LEU A 47 8.58 6.08 11.72
C LEU A 47 8.94 6.12 13.21
N SER A 48 10.01 5.44 13.61
CA SER A 48 10.47 5.44 14.99
C SER A 48 11.61 6.42 15.15
N ALA A 49 11.42 7.40 16.04
CA ALA A 49 12.51 8.09 16.68
C ALA A 49 12.83 7.33 17.98
N ASP A 50 14.07 6.88 18.14
CA ASP A 50 14.58 6.63 19.49
C ASP A 50 15.18 7.93 20.06
N GLU A 51 15.65 7.93 21.31
CA GLU A 51 16.27 9.11 21.94
C GLU A 51 17.45 9.70 21.14
N ALA A 52 18.04 8.94 20.20
CA ALA A 52 19.20 9.32 19.41
C ALA A 52 18.89 9.62 17.94
N THR A 53 17.69 9.32 17.44
CA THR A 53 17.36 9.41 16.02
C THR A 53 16.05 10.15 15.79
N LEU A 54 16.10 11.24 15.01
CA LEU A 54 14.89 11.91 14.54
C LEU A 54 14.27 11.12 13.40
N VAL A 55 12.93 11.11 13.34
CA VAL A 55 12.19 10.48 12.23
C VAL A 55 12.52 11.18 10.91
N ASP A 56 13.16 10.49 9.98
CA ASP A 56 13.49 11.04 8.65
C ASP A 56 12.38 10.77 7.62
N TRP A 57 11.32 11.58 7.73
CA TRP A 57 10.22 11.58 6.77
C TRP A 57 10.65 11.91 5.35
N GLN A 58 11.67 12.76 5.16
CA GLN A 58 12.10 13.16 3.82
C GLN A 58 12.75 12.00 3.07
N GLN A 59 13.57 11.21 3.76
CA GLN A 59 14.17 10.02 3.18
C GLN A 59 13.09 9.00 2.78
N ALA A 60 12.11 8.76 3.66
CA ALA A 60 11.01 7.85 3.37
C ALA A 60 10.18 8.32 2.15
N ILE A 61 9.78 9.59 2.12
CA ILE A 61 9.04 10.19 0.99
C ILE A 61 9.87 10.09 -0.30
N GLY A 62 11.18 10.38 -0.24
CA GLY A 62 12.09 10.31 -1.37
C GLY A 62 12.16 8.91 -1.96
N TRP A 63 12.33 7.89 -1.12
CA TRP A 63 12.37 6.49 -1.54
C TRP A 63 11.05 6.06 -2.20
N LEU A 64 9.92 6.39 -1.59
CA LEU A 64 8.59 6.06 -2.11
C LEU A 64 8.32 6.72 -3.46
N ARG A 65 8.68 8.00 -3.59
CA ARG A 65 8.52 8.77 -4.83
C ARG A 65 9.38 8.20 -5.95
N GLN A 66 10.63 7.84 -5.66
CA GLN A 66 11.54 7.21 -6.64
C GLN A 66 11.06 5.82 -7.07
N GLY A 67 10.38 5.09 -6.19
CA GLY A 67 9.77 3.80 -6.53
C GLY A 67 8.72 3.90 -7.63
N GLY A 68 8.00 5.04 -7.70
CA GLY A 68 6.96 5.31 -8.70
C GLY A 68 5.83 4.28 -8.64
N PHE A 69 5.32 4.03 -7.43
CA PHE A 69 4.26 3.05 -7.18
C PHE A 69 2.90 3.58 -7.63
N ASP A 70 2.13 2.72 -8.29
CA ASP A 70 0.78 3.04 -8.74
C ASP A 70 -0.24 2.84 -7.61
N ALA A 71 0.07 1.94 -6.67
CA ALA A 71 -0.74 1.70 -5.47
C ALA A 71 0.11 1.31 -4.26
N ALA A 72 -0.44 1.55 -3.07
CA ALA A 72 0.04 1.02 -1.80
C ALA A 72 -1.08 0.25 -1.08
N VAL A 73 -0.77 -0.93 -0.55
CA VAL A 73 -1.64 -1.70 0.35
C VAL A 73 -1.00 -1.71 1.74
N ILE A 74 -1.78 -1.28 2.73
CA ILE A 74 -1.32 -1.12 4.11
C ILE A 74 -2.02 -2.17 4.98
N LEU A 75 -1.24 -3.18 5.37
CA LEU A 75 -1.70 -4.30 6.20
C LEU A 75 -1.26 -4.07 7.64
N THR A 76 -2.11 -3.44 8.44
CA THR A 76 -1.84 -3.25 9.87
C THR A 76 -2.22 -4.47 10.70
N ALA A 77 -1.54 -4.65 11.84
CA ALA A 77 -2.00 -5.51 12.90
C ALA A 77 -3.32 -4.98 13.52
N PRO A 78 -4.14 -5.83 14.16
CA PRO A 78 -5.38 -5.40 14.82
C PRO A 78 -5.15 -4.22 15.78
N GLY A 79 -6.02 -3.22 15.71
CA GLY A 79 -5.94 -2.01 16.55
C GLY A 79 -4.83 -1.03 16.18
N LYS A 80 -4.05 -1.27 15.11
CA LYS A 80 -3.06 -0.31 14.59
C LYS A 80 -3.61 0.47 13.41
N SER A 81 -3.42 1.78 13.45
CA SER A 81 -3.93 2.70 12.43
C SER A 81 -3.11 2.63 11.14
N PRO A 82 -3.74 2.53 9.95
CA PRO A 82 -3.03 2.57 8.67
C PRO A 82 -2.69 4.01 8.24
N TYR A 83 -3.26 5.03 8.89
CA TYR A 83 -3.29 6.39 8.35
C TYR A 83 -1.94 7.09 8.35
N THR A 84 -1.02 6.78 9.27
CA THR A 84 0.35 7.31 9.22
C THR A 84 1.05 6.91 7.92
N LEU A 85 0.97 5.64 7.55
CA LEU A 85 1.53 5.14 6.29
C LEU A 85 0.74 5.60 5.07
N GLY A 86 -0.59 5.69 5.19
CA GLY A 86 -1.43 6.27 4.14
C GLY A 86 -1.04 7.71 3.84
N TYR A 87 -0.75 8.49 4.87
CA TYR A 87 -0.34 9.88 4.73
C TYR A 87 1.07 10.00 4.14
N LEU A 88 2.00 9.15 4.56
CA LEU A 88 3.32 9.04 3.95
C LEU A 88 3.22 8.76 2.43
N CYS A 89 2.36 7.82 2.04
CA CYS A 89 2.12 7.49 0.62
C CYS A 89 1.48 8.65 -0.15
N TYR A 90 0.57 9.38 0.49
CA TYR A 90 -0.05 10.58 -0.08
C TYR A 90 1.01 11.65 -0.39
N LEU A 91 1.91 11.95 0.56
CA LEU A 91 3.01 12.90 0.36
C LEU A 91 4.01 12.45 -0.71
N ALA A 92 4.19 11.15 -0.88
CA ALA A 92 5.00 10.56 -1.94
C ALA A 92 4.33 10.60 -3.33
N GLY A 93 3.04 10.93 -3.41
CA GLY A 93 2.28 11.01 -4.66
C GLY A 93 1.71 9.67 -5.14
N ILE A 94 1.59 8.67 -4.28
CA ILE A 94 1.01 7.36 -4.63
C ILE A 94 -0.52 7.50 -4.68
N PRO A 95 -1.17 7.32 -5.85
CA PRO A 95 -2.56 7.74 -6.04
C PRO A 95 -3.58 6.79 -5.39
N ILE A 96 -3.30 5.48 -5.36
CA ILE A 96 -4.19 4.47 -4.78
C ILE A 96 -3.60 3.97 -3.47
N ARG A 97 -4.32 4.16 -2.36
CA ARG A 97 -3.87 3.79 -1.01
C ARG A 97 -4.97 2.98 -0.34
N ILE A 98 -4.72 1.69 -0.17
CA ILE A 98 -5.69 0.68 0.26
C ILE A 98 -5.36 0.28 1.70
N GLY A 99 -6.36 0.23 2.58
CA GLY A 99 -6.19 -0.25 3.94
C GLY A 99 -7.48 -0.70 4.60
N GLN A 100 -7.37 -1.17 5.83
CA GLN A 100 -8.50 -1.45 6.72
C GLN A 100 -8.43 -0.52 7.93
N SER A 101 -9.56 0.08 8.32
CA SER A 101 -9.65 0.85 9.56
C SER A 101 -11.08 0.91 10.09
N SER A 102 -11.21 0.97 11.43
CA SER A 102 -12.46 1.33 12.13
C SER A 102 -12.57 2.85 12.36
N GLU A 103 -11.51 3.59 12.07
CA GLU A 103 -11.41 5.02 12.33
C GLU A 103 -11.82 5.81 11.08
N PHE A 104 -12.17 7.09 11.26
CA PHE A 104 -12.31 8.02 10.15
C PHE A 104 -10.97 8.72 9.88
N GLY A 105 -10.39 8.52 8.70
CA GLY A 105 -9.18 9.24 8.26
C GLY A 105 -9.34 10.00 6.95
N GLY A 106 -10.58 10.36 6.60
CA GLY A 106 -10.88 11.11 5.37
C GLY A 106 -10.34 10.45 4.11
N GLN A 107 -9.69 11.24 3.25
CA GLN A 107 -9.15 10.80 1.95
C GLN A 107 -7.68 10.31 2.02
N VAL A 108 -7.13 10.12 3.22
CA VAL A 108 -5.77 9.61 3.39
C VAL A 108 -5.65 8.19 2.83
N LEU A 109 -6.66 7.34 3.04
CA LEU A 109 -6.84 6.14 2.24
C LEU A 109 -7.73 6.49 1.05
N SER A 110 -7.37 6.01 -0.14
CA SER A 110 -8.22 6.14 -1.33
C SER A 110 -9.32 5.08 -1.30
N LEU A 111 -9.02 3.91 -0.73
CA LEU A 111 -9.94 2.79 -0.58
C LEU A 111 -9.79 2.22 0.83
N CYS A 112 -10.88 2.19 1.60
CA CYS A 112 -10.88 1.69 2.97
C CYS A 112 -11.90 0.56 3.10
N ALA A 113 -11.44 -0.63 3.48
CA ALA A 113 -12.33 -1.69 3.92
C ALA A 113 -12.63 -1.50 5.42
N PRO A 114 -13.81 -1.90 5.90
CA PRO A 114 -14.05 -2.00 7.34
C PRO A 114 -13.08 -3.02 7.96
N PRO A 115 -12.83 -2.94 9.28
CA PRO A 115 -12.09 -3.99 9.97
C PRO A 115 -12.87 -5.30 9.84
N ASP A 116 -12.16 -6.35 9.47
CA ASP A 116 -12.76 -7.68 9.36
C ASP A 116 -13.06 -8.26 10.73
N GLN A 117 -14.28 -8.76 10.91
CA GLN A 117 -14.53 -9.81 11.91
C GLN A 117 -14.16 -11.20 11.35
N ASP A 118 -14.27 -11.41 10.03
CA ASP A 118 -14.13 -12.73 9.37
C ASP A 118 -13.03 -12.85 8.29
N GLY A 119 -12.38 -11.75 7.88
CA GLY A 119 -11.19 -11.74 7.02
C GLY A 119 -11.40 -11.49 5.52
N ASP A 120 -12.63 -11.27 5.06
CA ASP A 120 -12.98 -11.21 3.63
C ASP A 120 -13.15 -9.77 3.09
N ALA A 121 -13.36 -8.77 3.95
CA ALA A 121 -13.65 -7.40 3.50
C ALA A 121 -12.48 -6.78 2.71
N LEU A 122 -11.25 -6.94 3.19
CA LEU A 122 -10.07 -6.47 2.46
C LEU A 122 -9.81 -7.29 1.20
N ALA A 123 -10.01 -8.60 1.25
CA ALA A 123 -9.84 -9.46 0.09
C ALA A 123 -10.82 -9.08 -1.02
N ALA A 124 -12.09 -8.81 -0.68
CA ALA A 124 -13.11 -8.32 -1.61
C ALA A 124 -12.72 -6.98 -2.23
N LEU A 125 -12.23 -6.03 -1.42
CA LEU A 125 -11.76 -4.74 -1.90
C LEU A 125 -10.57 -4.87 -2.86
N LEU A 126 -9.59 -5.72 -2.51
CA LEU A 126 -8.43 -6.00 -3.35
C LEU A 126 -8.85 -6.58 -4.70
N ARG A 127 -9.75 -7.57 -4.72
CA ARG A 127 -10.29 -8.17 -5.96
C ARG A 127 -10.95 -7.12 -6.88
N GLY A 128 -11.70 -6.18 -6.31
CA GLY A 128 -12.31 -5.07 -7.07
C GLY A 128 -11.28 -4.08 -7.61
N SER A 129 -10.32 -3.68 -6.77
CA SER A 129 -9.32 -2.66 -7.10
C SER A 129 -8.27 -3.10 -8.13
N GLY A 130 -7.88 -4.37 -8.15
CA GLY A 130 -6.93 -4.92 -9.12
C GLY A 130 -7.38 -4.75 -10.58
N ARG A 131 -8.69 -4.82 -10.83
CA ARG A 131 -9.30 -4.56 -12.14
C ARG A 131 -9.22 -3.08 -12.54
N SER A 132 -9.29 -2.18 -11.56
CA SER A 132 -9.22 -0.73 -11.79
C SER A 132 -7.80 -0.24 -12.08
N LEU A 133 -6.78 -0.83 -11.46
CA LEU A 133 -5.37 -0.52 -11.76
C LEU A 133 -4.98 -0.90 -13.20
N ALA A 134 -5.61 -1.93 -13.75
CA ALA A 134 -5.42 -2.32 -15.15
C ALA A 134 -6.09 -1.37 -16.16
N SER A 135 -7.00 -0.49 -15.72
CA SER A 135 -7.85 0.35 -16.58
C SER A 135 -7.72 1.86 -16.35
N ALA A 136 -6.97 2.30 -15.32
CA ALA A 136 -6.76 3.72 -15.06
C ALA A 136 -6.00 4.40 -16.21
N PRO A 137 -6.56 5.47 -16.83
CA PRO A 137 -5.84 6.27 -17.79
C PRO A 137 -4.72 7.04 -17.08
N ARG A 138 -3.63 7.21 -17.82
CA ARG A 138 -2.34 7.74 -17.35
C ARG A 138 -2.40 9.20 -16.95
#